data_AF-A0A972T2W4-F1
#
_entry.id   AF-A0A972T2W4-F1
#
_cell.length_a   1.000
_cell.length_b   1.000
_cell.length_c   1.000
_cell.angle_alpha   90.00
_cell.angle_beta   90.00
_cell.angle_gamma   90.00
#
_symmetry.space_group_name_H-M   'P 1'
#
loop_
_entity.id
_entity.type
_entity.pdbx_description
1 polymer ?
#
loop_
_entity_poly.entity_id
_entity_poly.type
_entity_poly.pdbx_seq_one_letter_code
_entity_poly.pdbx_strand_id
1 'polypeptide(L)'
;MHGRRASAAGNGSESASNTYKVRISKGFVDASFGEGFLVEVWDFRVQRLVYGEKYKDLGQAMRRQKEIKGDLDNMNLDRFRQAYLSRQSRF
;
A
#
# COMPACT_ATOMS: atom_id res chain seq x y z
N MET A 1 26.70 -26.65 -16.55
CA MET A 1 25.56 -27.40 -15.97
C MET A 1 24.95 -26.60 -14.83
N HIS A 2 23.62 -26.49 -14.83
CA HIS A 2 22.69 -25.99 -13.80
C HIS A 2 23.26 -26.04 -12.36
N GLY A 3 23.13 -25.04 -11.48
CA GLY A 3 22.02 -24.13 -11.27
C GLY A 3 21.41 -24.40 -9.89
N ARG A 4 21.36 -23.38 -9.02
CA ARG A 4 20.29 -23.11 -8.03
C ARG A 4 20.71 -21.92 -7.18
N ARG A 5 20.31 -20.73 -7.64
CA ARG A 5 20.08 -19.59 -6.75
C ARG A 5 19.07 -20.05 -5.71
N ALA A 6 19.43 -19.90 -4.43
CA ALA A 6 18.51 -20.11 -3.33
C ALA A 6 17.30 -19.18 -3.51
N SER A 7 16.19 -19.74 -3.96
CA SER A 7 14.90 -19.08 -3.89
C SER A 7 14.59 -18.88 -2.41
N ALA A 8 14.49 -17.63 -1.98
CA ALA A 8 14.08 -17.24 -0.64
C ALA A 8 12.70 -17.85 -0.33
N ALA A 9 12.70 -19.02 0.28
CA ALA A 9 11.53 -19.73 0.76
C ALA A 9 11.31 -19.33 2.23
N GLY A 10 10.44 -18.35 2.45
CA GLY A 10 10.04 -17.96 3.81
C GLY A 10 9.37 -16.59 3.91
N ASN A 11 8.26 -16.35 3.20
CA ASN A 11 7.49 -15.09 3.35
C ASN A 11 5.96 -15.27 3.49
N GLY A 12 5.46 -16.51 3.57
CA GLY A 12 4.02 -16.77 3.65
C GLY A 12 3.35 -16.51 5.01
N SER A 13 4.12 -16.24 6.06
CA SER A 13 3.63 -16.07 7.44
C SER A 13 3.84 -14.68 8.03
N GLU A 14 4.55 -13.78 7.35
CA GLU A 14 4.81 -12.45 7.90
C GLU A 14 3.55 -11.58 7.78
N SER A 15 3.18 -10.89 8.86
CA SER A 15 2.07 -9.94 8.84
C SER A 15 2.43 -8.72 7.99
N ALA A 16 1.50 -8.24 7.16
CA ALA A 16 1.70 -7.07 6.32
C ALA A 16 1.99 -5.81 7.15
N SER A 17 1.47 -5.73 8.37
CA SER A 17 1.68 -4.61 9.30
C SER A 17 3.13 -4.43 9.76
N ASN A 18 3.96 -5.48 9.65
CA ASN A 18 5.39 -5.40 9.95
C ASN A 18 6.23 -4.76 8.83
N THR A 19 5.64 -4.53 7.66
CA THR A 19 6.33 -4.01 6.47
C THR A 19 5.70 -2.71 5.96
N TYR A 20 4.38 -2.60 6.05
CA TYR A 20 3.64 -1.49 5.47
C TYR A 20 2.96 -0.60 6.52
N LYS A 21 2.68 0.65 6.15
CA LYS A 21 1.85 1.58 6.91
C LYS A 21 0.90 2.33 5.99
N VAL A 22 -0.31 2.60 6.46
CA VAL A 22 -1.32 3.41 5.74
C VAL A 22 -1.45 4.77 6.38
N ARG A 23 -1.44 5.85 5.58
CA ARG A 23 -1.64 7.23 6.05
C ARG A 23 -2.51 8.02 5.09
N ILE A 24 -2.99 9.18 5.55
CA ILE A 24 -3.67 10.17 4.73
C ILE A 24 -2.80 11.43 4.71
N SER A 25 -2.47 11.90 3.52
CA SER A 25 -1.89 13.23 3.31
C SER A 25 -2.97 14.19 2.83
N LYS A 26 -2.94 15.42 3.36
CA LYS A 26 -3.83 16.53 2.98
C LYS A 26 -3.08 17.51 2.08
N GLY A 27 -3.81 18.37 1.37
CA GLY A 27 -3.19 19.45 0.60
C GLY A 27 -2.61 18.99 -0.73
N PHE A 28 -2.97 17.79 -1.21
CA PHE A 28 -2.58 17.38 -2.56
C PHE A 28 -3.42 18.16 -3.58
N VAL A 29 -2.76 18.77 -4.58
CA VAL A 29 -3.44 19.49 -5.64
C VAL A 29 -3.60 18.57 -6.86
N ASP A 30 -4.84 18.24 -7.18
CA ASP A 30 -5.22 17.53 -8.41
C ASP A 30 -5.80 18.49 -9.44
N ALA A 31 -5.49 18.29 -10.72
CA ALA A 31 -6.07 19.08 -11.81
C ALA A 31 -7.61 18.95 -11.90
N SER A 32 -8.18 17.85 -11.41
CA SER A 32 -9.61 17.55 -11.55
C SER A 32 -10.47 18.09 -10.41
N PHE A 33 -9.90 18.29 -9.21
CA PHE A 33 -10.68 18.69 -8.02
C PHE A 33 -10.08 19.83 -7.20
N GLY A 34 -8.88 20.33 -7.53
CA GLY A 34 -8.17 21.29 -6.70
C GLY A 34 -7.51 20.58 -5.51
N GLU A 35 -7.70 21.11 -4.30
CA GLU A 35 -7.16 20.49 -3.08
C GLU A 35 -7.93 19.21 -2.71
N GLY A 36 -7.20 18.18 -2.31
CA GLY A 36 -7.77 16.91 -1.87
C GLY A 36 -6.86 16.12 -0.92
N PHE A 37 -7.19 14.84 -0.80
CA PHE A 37 -6.59 13.89 0.13
C PHE A 37 -5.96 12.74 -0.65
N LEU A 38 -4.79 12.29 -0.19
CA LEU A 38 -4.11 11.12 -0.73
C LEU A 38 -4.03 10.04 0.34
N VAL A 39 -4.66 8.90 0.09
CA VAL A 39 -4.48 7.70 0.91
C VAL A 39 -3.26 6.96 0.39
N GLU A 40 -2.28 6.79 1.26
CA GLU A 40 -0.97 6.26 0.89
C GLU A 40 -0.66 4.99 1.67
N VAL A 41 -0.10 4.00 0.98
CA VAL A 41 0.55 2.83 1.59
C VAL A 41 2.04 2.97 1.36
N TRP A 42 2.78 2.96 2.46
CA TRP A 42 4.23 3.08 2.47
C TRP A 42 4.87 1.78 2.92
N ASP A 43 5.90 1.35 2.20
CA ASP A 43 6.91 0.44 2.74
C ASP A 43 7.84 1.27 3.63
N PHE A 44 7.69 1.15 4.94
CA PHE A 44 8.45 1.96 5.88
C PHE A 44 9.89 1.43 6.08
N ARG A 45 10.18 0.19 5.65
CA ARG A 45 11.53 -0.37 5.72
C ARG A 45 12.45 0.27 4.70
N VAL A 46 11.91 0.61 3.52
CA VAL A 46 12.65 1.27 2.44
C VAL A 46 12.20 2.72 2.18
N GLN A 47 11.35 3.27 3.05
CA GLN A 47 10.81 4.63 2.94
C GLN A 47 10.24 4.95 1.55
N ARG A 48 9.39 4.05 1.01
CA ARG A 48 8.85 4.18 -0.35
C ARG A 48 7.32 4.10 -0.37
N LEU A 49 6.69 5.01 -1.11
CA LEU A 49 5.27 4.92 -1.47
C LEU A 49 5.08 3.74 -2.43
N VAL A 50 4.21 2.80 -2.06
CA VAL A 50 3.95 1.59 -2.86
C VAL A 50 2.52 1.55 -3.43
N TYR A 51 1.59 2.30 -2.85
CA TYR A 51 0.25 2.51 -3.37
C TYR A 51 -0.26 3.89 -2.95
N GLY A 52 -0.96 4.58 -3.84
CA GLY A 52 -1.55 5.89 -3.58
C GLY A 52 -2.90 6.03 -4.28
N GLU A 53 -3.91 6.49 -3.55
CA GLU A 53 -5.26 6.72 -4.09
C GLU A 53 -5.77 8.10 -3.68
N LYS A 54 -6.25 8.86 -4.67
CA LYS A 54 -6.65 10.26 -4.51
C LYS A 54 -8.15 10.37 -4.23
N TYR A 55 -8.51 11.26 -3.33
CA TYR A 55 -9.89 11.53 -2.94
C TYR A 55 -10.14 13.03 -2.83
N LYS A 56 -11.31 13.48 -3.30
CA LYS A 56 -11.75 14.87 -3.10
C LYS A 56 -12.23 15.10 -1.67
N ASP A 57 -12.90 14.12 -1.08
CA ASP A 57 -13.53 14.22 0.24
C ASP A 57 -12.74 13.48 1.32
N LEU A 58 -12.64 14.10 2.52
CA LEU A 58 -11.93 13.52 3.67
C LEU A 58 -12.65 12.26 4.19
N GLY A 59 -13.99 12.25 4.20
CA GLY A 59 -14.76 11.10 4.65
C GLY A 59 -14.50 9.87 3.79
N GLN A 60 -14.43 10.03 2.46
CA GLN A 60 -14.02 8.97 1.53
C GLN A 60 -12.60 8.48 1.80
N ALA A 61 -11.64 9.41 1.96
CA ALA A 61 -10.25 9.07 2.27
C ALA A 61 -10.12 8.30 3.59
N MET A 62 -10.82 8.72 4.64
CA MET A 62 -10.84 8.06 5.95
C MET A 62 -11.45 6.66 5.88
N ARG A 63 -12.56 6.51 5.15
CA ARG A 63 -13.18 5.20 4.93
C ARG A 63 -12.21 4.25 4.25
N ARG A 64 -11.57 4.70 3.16
CA ARG A 64 -10.58 3.89 2.44
C ARG A 64 -9.38 3.54 3.31
N GLN A 65 -8.82 4.53 4.03
CA GLN A 65 -7.70 4.28 4.93
C GLN A 65 -8.04 3.20 5.97
N LYS A 66 -9.26 3.23 6.52
CA LYS A 66 -9.73 2.22 7.48
C LYS A 66 -9.85 0.83 6.84
N GLU A 67 -10.34 0.75 5.61
CA GLU A 67 -10.40 -0.51 4.85
C GLU A 67 -8.99 -1.10 4.64
N ILE A 68 -8.05 -0.30 4.09
CA ILE A 68 -6.68 -0.75 3.85
C ILE A 68 -5.96 -1.11 5.15
N LYS A 69 -6.20 -0.35 6.23
CA LYS A 69 -5.66 -0.68 7.56
C LYS A 69 -6.23 -2.02 8.06
N GLY A 70 -7.53 -2.25 7.89
CA GLY A 70 -8.15 -3.54 8.20
C GLY A 70 -7.50 -4.68 7.44
N ASP A 71 -7.25 -4.52 6.15
CA ASP A 71 -6.53 -5.52 5.35
C ASP A 71 -5.09 -5.71 5.82
N LEU A 72 -4.39 -4.63 6.16
CA LEU A 72 -3.02 -4.67 6.66
C LEU A 72 -2.91 -5.40 8.01
N ASP A 73 -3.91 -5.27 8.88
CA ASP A 73 -3.94 -5.92 10.19
C ASP A 73 -4.39 -7.39 10.09
N ASN A 74 -5.19 -7.76 9.09
CA ASN A 74 -5.80 -9.09 8.96
C ASN A 74 -5.20 -9.98 7.85
N MET A 75 -4.38 -9.44 6.93
CA MET A 75 -3.77 -10.20 5.84
C MET A 75 -2.28 -10.48 6.08
N ASN A 76 -1.83 -11.62 5.56
CA ASN A 76 -0.39 -11.87 5.42
C ASN A 76 0.22 -11.00 4.30
N LEU A 77 1.55 -10.92 4.33
CA LEU A 77 2.32 -10.09 3.42
C LEU A 77 2.04 -10.37 1.95
N ASP A 78 1.99 -11.63 1.54
CA ASP A 78 1.78 -12.01 0.14
C ASP A 78 0.37 -11.61 -0.36
N ARG A 79 -0.69 -11.83 0.44
CA ARG A 79 -2.04 -11.39 0.07
C ARG A 79 -2.15 -9.89 -0.02
N PHE A 80 -1.56 -9.16 0.93
CA PHE A 80 -1.58 -7.70 0.90
C PHE A 80 -0.86 -7.15 -0.34
N ARG A 81 0.31 -7.71 -0.68
CA ARG A 81 1.04 -7.37 -1.92
C ARG A 81 0.22 -7.67 -3.15
N GLN A 82 -0.48 -8.80 -3.20
CA GLN A 82 -1.36 -9.13 -4.32
C GLN A 82 -2.54 -8.16 -4.44
N ALA A 83 -3.16 -7.74 -3.35
CA ALA A 83 -4.30 -6.83 -3.39
C ALA A 83 -3.91 -5.40 -3.82
N TYR A 84 -2.81 -4.89 -3.28
CA TYR A 84 -2.46 -3.47 -3.40
C TYR A 84 -1.29 -3.17 -4.34
N LEU A 85 -0.37 -4.13 -4.55
CA LEU A 85 0.88 -3.91 -5.27
C LEU A 85 0.98 -4.70 -6.59
N SER A 86 0.13 -5.71 -6.81
CA SER A 86 0.13 -6.50 -8.06
C SER A 86 -0.24 -5.69 -9.29
N ARG A 87 -0.94 -4.58 -9.08
CA ARG A 87 -1.25 -3.57 -10.10
C ARG A 87 -0.32 -2.39 -9.96
N GLN A 88 1.00 -2.63 -9.98
CA GLN A 88 1.94 -1.59 -10.40
C GLN A 88 1.64 -1.25 -11.86
N SER A 89 0.59 -0.46 -12.05
CA SER A 89 0.39 0.35 -13.23
C SER A 89 1.60 1.27 -13.29
N ARG A 90 2.31 1.13 -14.40
CA ARG A 90 3.42 1.96 -14.85
C ARG A 90 3.03 3.42 -14.69
N PHE A 91 3.45 4.04 -13.59
CA PHE A 91 3.70 5.46 -13.53
C PHE A 91 5.22 5.62 -13.54
#